data_AF-B9K341-F1
#
_entry.id   AF-B9K341-F1
#
_cell.length_a   1.000
_cell.length_b   1.000
_cell.length_c   1.000
_cell.angle_alpha   90.00
_cell.angle_beta   90.00
_cell.angle_gamma   90.00
#
_symmetry.space_group_name_H-M   'P 1'
#
loop_
_entity.id
_entity.type
_entity.pdbx_description
1 polymer ?
#
loop_
_entity_poly.entity_id
_entity_poly.type
_entity_poly.pdbx_seq_one_letter_code
_entity_poly.pdbx_strand_id
1 'polypeptide(L)'
;MFTFPVTEIAAVLARGRADAEANGGYRAPYHGIPSATEARAGSWMAGDEGVYAVSNSKLAEGQRPLVLYAAECNPKTNPDYWHYKRRYFGGDDVIRC
;
A
#
# COMPACT_ATOMS: atom_id res chain seq x y z
N MET A 1 1.75 -0.47 16.90
CA MET A 1 0.43 -0.22 16.27
C MET A 1 0.69 0.81 15.18
N PHE A 2 0.21 0.60 13.97
CA PHE A 2 0.46 1.52 12.84
C PHE A 2 -0.77 2.39 12.62
N THR A 3 -0.56 3.70 12.63
CA THR A 3 -1.67 4.66 12.55
C THR A 3 -1.72 5.29 11.16
N PHE A 4 -2.91 5.26 10.58
CA PHE A 4 -3.22 5.91 9.30
C PHE A 4 -4.41 6.85 9.47
N PRO A 5 -4.32 8.11 9.04
CA PRO A 5 -5.49 8.99 9.01
C PRO A 5 -6.56 8.43 8.07
N VAL A 6 -7.81 8.32 8.55
CA VAL A 6 -8.93 7.75 7.79
C VAL A 6 -9.15 8.49 6.47
N THR A 7 -9.01 9.81 6.48
CA THR A 7 -9.13 10.67 5.29
C THR A 7 -8.08 10.36 4.24
N GLU A 8 -6.84 10.06 4.66
CA GLU A 8 -5.75 9.75 3.75
C GLU A 8 -5.86 8.33 3.18
N ILE A 9 -6.28 7.35 3.99
CA ILE A 9 -6.61 6.01 3.47
C ILE A 9 -7.77 6.07 2.47
N ALA A 10 -8.80 6.87 2.75
CA ALA A 10 -9.90 7.07 1.81
C ALA A 10 -9.40 7.66 0.48
N ALA A 11 -8.44 8.59 0.53
CA ALA A 11 -7.82 9.16 -0.67
C ALA A 11 -7.02 8.12 -1.47
N VAL A 12 -6.24 7.25 -0.79
CA VAL A 12 -5.52 6.13 -1.44
C VAL A 12 -6.49 5.18 -2.14
N LEU A 13 -7.59 4.81 -1.48
CA LEU A 13 -8.60 3.92 -2.06
C LEU A 13 -9.37 4.59 -3.20
N ALA A 14 -9.69 5.88 -3.09
CA ALA A 14 -10.36 6.63 -4.15
C ALA A 14 -9.46 6.76 -5.38
N ARG A 15 -8.18 7.10 -5.19
CA ARG A 15 -7.20 7.13 -6.27
C ARG A 15 -7.02 5.75 -6.89
N GLY A 16 -6.94 4.71 -6.06
CA GLY A 16 -6.87 3.34 -6.52
C GLY A 16 -8.03 2.90 -7.41
N ARG A 17 -9.26 3.27 -7.07
CA ARG A 17 -10.42 2.99 -7.93
C ARG A 17 -10.29 3.68 -9.30
N ALA A 18 -9.96 4.97 -9.32
CA ALA A 18 -9.76 5.72 -10.56
C ALA A 18 -8.64 5.13 -11.43
N ASP A 19 -7.51 4.76 -10.82
CA ASP A 19 -6.39 4.14 -11.54
C ASP A 19 -6.79 2.76 -12.09
N ALA A 20 -7.55 1.96 -11.34
CA ALA A 20 -8.01 0.66 -11.80
C ALA A 20 -9.00 0.77 -12.97
N GLU A 21 -9.92 1.74 -12.92
CA GLU A 21 -10.83 2.04 -14.02
C GLU A 21 -10.08 2.43 -15.29
N ALA A 22 -9.02 3.24 -15.17
CA ALA A 22 -8.22 3.68 -16.31
C ALA A 22 -7.27 2.61 -16.86
N ASN A 23 -6.79 1.68 -16.03
CA ASN A 23 -5.66 0.79 -16.36
C ASN A 23 -6.01 -0.70 -16.35
N GLY A 24 -7.29 -1.06 -16.47
CA GLY A 24 -7.72 -2.45 -16.67
C GLY A 24 -7.73 -3.30 -15.38
N GLY A 25 -8.12 -2.69 -14.27
CA GLY A 25 -8.46 -3.36 -13.01
C GLY A 25 -7.36 -3.36 -11.95
N TYR A 26 -7.42 -4.36 -11.07
CA TYR A 26 -6.54 -4.47 -9.91
C TYR A 26 -5.44 -5.53 -10.12
N ARG A 27 -4.35 -5.40 -9.38
CA ARG A 27 -3.22 -6.33 -9.30
C ARG A 27 -3.55 -7.45 -8.32
N ALA A 28 -3.12 -8.66 -8.66
CA ALA A 28 -3.12 -9.80 -7.74
C ALA A 28 -1.88 -9.70 -6.82
N PRO A 29 -2.00 -10.08 -5.53
CA PRO A 29 -0.95 -9.89 -4.53
C PRO A 29 0.25 -10.84 -4.67
N TYR A 30 0.14 -11.92 -5.45
CA TYR A 30 1.25 -12.85 -5.69
C TYR A 30 1.02 -13.70 -6.94
N HIS A 31 2.09 -14.13 -7.62
CA HIS A 31 2.05 -15.13 -8.69
C HIS A 31 1.66 -16.51 -8.13
N GLY A 32 0.37 -16.77 -7.88
CA GLY A 32 -0.08 -18.08 -7.40
C GLY A 32 -1.51 -18.21 -6.86
N ILE A 33 -2.25 -17.10 -6.67
CA ILE A 33 -3.66 -17.11 -6.21
C ILE A 33 -4.57 -16.70 -7.39
N PRO A 34 -5.73 -17.36 -7.59
CA PRO A 34 -6.29 -17.54 -8.93
C PRO A 34 -6.98 -16.31 -9.52
N SER A 35 -6.52 -15.98 -10.73
CA SER A 35 -7.18 -15.19 -11.78
C SER A 35 -7.43 -13.70 -11.50
N ALA A 36 -7.25 -12.89 -12.55
CA ALA A 36 -7.63 -11.48 -12.58
C ALA A 36 -9.11 -11.23 -12.18
N THR A 37 -9.94 -12.27 -12.18
CA THR A 37 -11.36 -12.28 -11.80
C THR A 37 -11.60 -12.09 -10.30
N GLU A 38 -10.61 -12.39 -9.44
CA GLU A 38 -10.73 -12.23 -7.98
C GLU A 38 -10.04 -10.96 -7.45
N ALA A 39 -9.39 -10.20 -8.33
CA ALA A 39 -8.71 -8.96 -7.97
C ALA A 39 -9.76 -7.89 -7.62
N ARG A 40 -10.08 -7.79 -6.32
CA ARG A 40 -10.99 -6.78 -5.76
C ARG A 40 -10.23 -5.51 -5.39
N ALA A 41 -10.96 -4.39 -5.36
CA ALA A 41 -10.45 -3.14 -4.82
C ALA A 41 -9.97 -3.32 -3.38
N GLY A 42 -8.76 -2.86 -3.09
CA GLY A 42 -8.19 -2.93 -1.75
C GLY A 42 -6.88 -2.17 -1.65
N SER A 43 -6.23 -2.33 -0.50
CA SER A 43 -4.91 -1.76 -0.26
C SER A 43 -3.95 -2.83 0.23
N TRP A 44 -2.68 -2.68 -0.11
CA TRP A 44 -1.60 -3.45 0.46
C TRP A 44 -0.87 -2.59 1.47
N MET A 45 -0.44 -3.20 2.56
CA MET A 45 0.49 -2.63 3.52
C MET A 45 1.86 -3.25 3.27
N ALA A 46 2.83 -2.43 2.90
CA ALA A 46 4.18 -2.88 2.61
C ALA A 46 5.16 -2.29 3.63
N GLY A 47 6.08 -3.14 4.09
CA GLY A 47 7.24 -2.76 4.88
C GLY A 47 8.48 -2.72 3.99
N ASP A 48 9.04 -1.54 3.76
CA ASP A 48 10.30 -1.31 3.02
C ASP A 48 11.06 -0.16 3.70
N GLU A 49 11.24 1.00 3.07
CA GLU A 49 11.73 2.22 3.74
C GLU A 49 10.63 2.84 4.63
N GLY A 50 10.16 2.09 5.64
CA GLY A 50 9.01 2.39 6.48
C GLY A 50 7.88 1.37 6.32
N VAL A 51 6.68 1.73 6.78
CA VAL A 51 5.45 0.95 6.62
C VAL A 51 4.43 1.87 5.96
N TYR A 52 3.86 1.44 4.85
CA TYR A 52 2.93 2.26 4.09
C TYR A 52 1.80 1.47 3.46
N ALA A 53 0.66 2.14 3.31
CA ALA A 53 -0.48 1.67 2.55
C ALA A 53 -0.39 2.13 1.10
N VAL A 54 -0.71 1.23 0.18
CA VAL A 54 -0.73 1.49 -1.26
C VAL A 54 -1.91 0.77 -1.90
N SER A 55 -2.55 1.40 -2.88
CA SER A 55 -3.63 0.78 -3.64
C SER A 55 -3.13 -0.42 -4.47
N ASN A 56 -3.92 -1.48 -4.54
CA ASN A 56 -3.65 -2.62 -5.43
C ASN A 56 -4.07 -2.37 -6.90
N SER A 57 -4.45 -1.15 -7.29
CA SER A 57 -4.78 -0.81 -8.68
C SER A 57 -3.63 -1.06 -9.65
N LYS A 58 -3.95 -1.38 -10.90
CA LYS A 58 -2.99 -1.26 -12.01
C LYS A 58 -2.75 0.22 -12.30
N LEU A 59 -1.55 0.52 -12.77
CA LEU A 59 -1.12 1.87 -13.13
C LEU A 59 -0.66 1.87 -14.58
N ALA A 60 -0.71 3.03 -15.20
CA ALA A 60 -0.05 3.25 -16.47
C ALA A 60 1.46 3.06 -16.32
N GLU A 61 2.13 2.65 -17.40
CA GLU A 61 3.58 2.47 -17.41
C GLU A 61 4.31 3.75 -16.96
N GLY A 62 5.29 3.60 -16.06
CA GLY A 62 6.06 4.71 -15.51
C GLY A 62 5.34 5.51 -14.41
N GLN A 63 4.05 5.28 -14.15
CA GLN A 63 3.38 5.94 -13.02
C GLN A 63 3.69 5.28 -11.69
N ARG A 64 3.79 6.13 -10.65
CA ARG A 64 3.95 5.68 -9.27
C ARG A 64 2.61 5.70 -8.55
N PRO A 65 2.30 4.70 -7.73
CA PRO A 65 1.08 4.70 -6.94
C PRO A 65 1.14 5.82 -5.89
N LEU A 66 -0.04 6.26 -5.44
CA LEU A 66 -0.13 7.04 -4.21
C LEU A 66 0.20 6.15 -3.01
N VAL A 67 1.17 6.57 -2.22
CA VAL A 67 1.67 5.87 -1.04
C VAL A 67 1.38 6.71 0.20
N LEU A 68 0.86 6.06 1.24
CA LEU A 68 0.60 6.66 2.54
C LEU A 68 1.41 5.95 3.62
N TYR A 69 2.38 6.64 4.22
CA TYR A 69 3.12 6.10 5.35
C TYR A 69 2.30 6.08 6.63
N ALA A 70 2.49 5.04 7.44
CA ALA A 70 2.04 5.05 8.83
C ALA A 70 2.78 6.16 9.59
N ALA A 71 2.11 6.83 10.51
CA ALA A 71 2.68 7.95 11.26
C ALA A 71 4.00 7.58 11.97
N GLU A 72 4.05 6.38 12.54
CA GLU A 72 5.20 5.84 13.27
C GLU A 72 6.34 5.40 12.36
N CYS A 73 6.05 5.13 11.08
CA CYS A 73 7.03 4.62 10.12
C CYS A 73 7.22 5.53 8.89
N ASN A 74 6.97 6.83 9.04
CA ASN A 74 7.17 7.80 7.98
C ASN A 74 8.60 8.36 8.03
N PRO A 75 9.46 8.08 7.02
CA PRO A 75 10.85 8.53 7.03
C PRO A 75 11.00 10.05 6.95
N LYS A 76 9.95 10.78 6.52
CA LYS A 76 9.97 12.24 6.45
C LYS A 76 9.73 12.92 7.80
N THR A 77 9.07 12.25 8.72
CA THR A 77 8.59 12.87 9.97
C THR A 77 9.07 12.16 11.23
N ASN A 78 9.46 10.89 11.14
CA ASN A 78 9.99 10.13 12.26
C ASN A 78 11.39 9.59 11.93
N PRO A 79 12.47 10.08 12.55
CA PRO A 79 13.82 9.54 12.35
C PRO A 79 13.99 8.10 12.86
N ASP A 80 13.16 7.66 13.82
CA ASP A 80 13.20 6.31 14.39
C ASP A 80 12.36 5.28 13.61
N TYR A 81 11.82 5.67 12.44
CA TYR A 81 10.90 4.86 11.65
C TYR A 81 11.41 3.44 11.39
N TRP A 82 12.72 3.30 11.14
CA TRP A 82 13.35 2.03 10.80
C TRP A 82 13.37 1.07 11.99
N HIS A 83 13.76 1.55 13.17
CA HIS A 83 13.77 0.75 14.39
C HIS A 83 12.36 0.35 14.81
N TYR A 84 11.39 1.25 14.66
CA TYR A 84 9.99 0.95 14.93
C TYR A 84 9.45 -0.12 13.97
N LYS A 85 9.68 0.03 12.64
CA LYS A 85 9.32 -0.98 11.63
C LYS A 85 9.90 -2.34 12.02
N ARG A 86 11.21 -2.42 12.24
CA ARG A 86 11.90 -3.70 12.49
C ARG A 86 11.41 -4.40 13.75
N ARG A 87 10.99 -3.63 14.75
CA ARG A 87 10.46 -4.17 16.01
C ARG A 87 9.02 -4.68 15.89
N TYR A 88 8.16 -3.98 15.14
CA TYR A 88 6.71 -4.21 15.18
C TYR A 88 6.11 -4.76 13.88
N PHE A 89 6.70 -4.44 12.73
CA PHE A 89 6.28 -4.93 11.42
C PHE A 89 7.10 -6.15 11.00
N GLY A 90 8.41 -6.13 11.28
CA GLY A 90 9.34 -7.19 10.87
C GLY A 90 10.29 -6.72 9.77
N GLY A 91 10.57 -7.61 8.83
CA GLY A 91 11.50 -7.37 7.73
C GLY A 91 10.84 -6.64 6.56
N ASP A 92 11.23 -7.00 5.35
CA ASP A 92 10.61 -6.51 4.12
C ASP A 92 9.43 -7.41 3.77
N ASP A 93 8.28 -7.09 4.37
CA ASP A 93 7.07 -7.91 4.31
C ASP A 93 5.90 -7.14 3.65
N VAL A 94 4.95 -7.85 3.04
CA VAL A 94 3.72 -7.25 2.47
C VAL A 94 2.50 -7.98 3.03
N ILE A 95 1.54 -7.22 3.56
CA ILE A 95 0.29 -7.71 4.13
C ILE A 95 -0.88 -7.11 3.33
N ARG A 96 -1.92 -7.90 3.09
CA ARG A 96 -3.16 -7.43 2.45
C ARG A 96 -4.13 -6.89 3.49
N CYS A 97 -4.75 -5.74 3.20
CA CYS A 97 -5.84 -5.16 3.99
C CYS A 97 -7.13 -5.06 3.17
#